data_AF-A0A941BIJ6-F1
#
_entry.id   AF-A0A941BIJ6-F1
#
_cell.length_a   1.000
_cell.length_b   1.000
_cell.length_c   1.000
_cell.angle_alpha   90.00
_cell.angle_beta   90.00
_cell.angle_gamma   90.00
#
_symmetry.space_group_name_H-M   'P 1'
#
loop_
_entity.id
_entity.type
_entity.pdbx_description
1 polymer ?
#
loop_
_entity_poly.entity_id
_entity_poly.type
_entity_poly.pdbx_seq_one_letter_code
_entity_poly.pdbx_strand_id
1 'polypeptide(L)'
;MDTTTLPDTTSDAAMVAAALAGLPGDRLARLAARRAFVDLKTMFMRAVEPLQDRKGQWLQEKVRLATDPMDLWLLRGPVLSAQSGSSAEALALRAELYRAIDGVFPQAFGSSHLVPGLPPAGPPIPSLDAARNTRQMPLR
;
A
#
# COMPACT_ATOMS: atom_id res chain seq x y z
N MET A 1 -16.36 4.82 -51.95
CA MET A 1 -16.48 5.01 -50.50
C MET A 1 -16.00 3.72 -49.86
N ASP A 2 -14.70 3.64 -49.60
CA ASP A 2 -14.06 2.43 -49.10
C ASP A 2 -13.97 2.49 -47.58
N THR A 3 -14.80 1.69 -46.90
CA THR A 3 -14.74 1.45 -45.47
C THR A 3 -13.51 0.61 -45.15
N THR A 4 -12.45 1.26 -44.69
CA THR A 4 -11.31 0.61 -44.04
C THR A 4 -11.78 0.01 -42.72
N THR A 5 -11.93 -1.31 -42.67
CA THR A 5 -12.08 -2.08 -41.43
C THR A 5 -10.73 -2.08 -40.70
N LEU A 6 -10.66 -1.33 -39.59
CA LEU A 6 -9.60 -1.44 -38.60
C LEU A 6 -9.66 -2.83 -37.94
N PRO A 7 -8.54 -3.56 -37.78
CA PRO A 7 -8.53 -4.83 -37.08
C PRO A 7 -8.75 -4.65 -35.57
N ASP A 8 -9.66 -5.47 -35.01
CA ASP A 8 -9.98 -5.60 -33.58
C ASP A 8 -8.75 -6.05 -32.75
N THR A 9 -7.86 -5.11 -32.48
CA THR A 9 -6.58 -5.36 -31.78
C THR A 9 -6.82 -5.71 -30.29
N THR A 10 -8.00 -5.41 -29.75
CA THR A 10 -8.38 -5.67 -28.35
C THR A 10 -8.54 -7.17 -28.05
N SER A 11 -8.91 -7.98 -29.04
CA SER A 11 -9.14 -9.42 -28.87
C SER A 11 -7.83 -10.21 -28.75
N ASP A 12 -6.82 -9.84 -29.56
CA ASP A 12 -5.49 -10.47 -29.52
C ASP A 12 -4.77 -10.19 -28.20
N ALA A 13 -4.87 -8.97 -27.67
CA ALA A 13 -4.28 -8.62 -26.38
C ALA A 13 -4.86 -9.46 -25.22
N ALA A 14 -6.17 -9.72 -25.22
CA ALA A 14 -6.83 -10.56 -24.21
C ALA A 14 -6.43 -12.04 -24.36
N MET A 15 -6.30 -12.54 -25.59
CA MET A 15 -5.89 -13.92 -25.85
C MET A 15 -4.41 -14.16 -25.47
N VAL A 16 -3.54 -13.18 -25.73
CA VAL A 16 -2.13 -13.20 -25.31
C VAL A 16 -2.03 -13.09 -23.78
N ALA A 17 -2.80 -12.23 -23.12
CA ALA A 17 -2.85 -12.15 -21.67
C ALA A 17 -3.34 -13.46 -21.03
N ALA A 18 -4.35 -14.12 -21.62
CA ALA A 18 -4.82 -15.44 -21.18
C ALA A 18 -3.77 -16.54 -21.40
N ALA A 19 -3.02 -16.50 -22.51
CA ALA A 19 -1.93 -17.43 -22.80
C ALA A 19 -0.75 -17.24 -21.82
N LEU A 20 -0.39 -16.00 -21.49
CA LEU A 20 0.62 -15.68 -20.48
C LEU A 20 0.16 -16.07 -19.08
N ALA A 21 -1.14 -15.95 -18.79
CA ALA A 21 -1.76 -16.40 -17.54
C ALA A 21 -1.75 -17.94 -17.37
N GLY A 22 -1.46 -18.69 -18.44
CA GLY A 22 -1.33 -20.15 -18.43
C GLY A 22 0.08 -20.67 -18.14
N LEU A 23 1.09 -19.79 -18.11
CA LEU A 23 2.48 -20.21 -17.92
C LEU A 23 2.72 -20.74 -16.49
N PRO A 24 3.56 -21.78 -16.30
CA PRO A 24 3.86 -22.33 -14.97
C PRO A 24 4.33 -21.28 -13.98
N GLY A 25 5.13 -20.30 -14.44
CA GLY A 25 5.61 -19.17 -13.63
C GLY A 25 4.47 -18.26 -13.15
N ASP A 26 3.46 -18.01 -13.99
CA ASP A 26 2.31 -17.17 -13.62
C ASP A 26 1.39 -17.87 -12.61
N ARG A 27 1.21 -19.19 -12.74
CA ARG A 27 0.51 -19.98 -11.72
C ARG A 27 1.22 -19.91 -10.37
N LEU A 28 2.53 -20.09 -10.33
CA LEU A 28 3.32 -20.00 -9.10
C LEU A 28 3.26 -18.58 -8.50
N ALA A 29 3.32 -17.54 -9.34
CA ALA A 29 3.19 -16.15 -8.90
C ALA A 29 1.80 -15.87 -8.28
N ARG A 30 0.72 -16.33 -8.90
CA ARG A 30 -0.64 -16.21 -8.33
C ARG A 30 -0.80 -16.95 -7.01
N LEU A 31 -0.25 -18.16 -6.91
CA LEU A 31 -0.24 -18.94 -5.66
C LEU A 31 0.52 -18.19 -4.55
N ALA A 32 1.69 -17.63 -4.87
CA ALA A 32 2.47 -16.83 -3.93
C ALA A 32 1.72 -15.57 -3.49
N ALA A 33 1.11 -14.82 -4.44
CA ALA A 33 0.32 -13.65 -4.14
C ALA A 33 -0.91 -13.98 -3.27
N ARG A 34 -1.61 -15.08 -3.59
CA ARG A 34 -2.76 -15.52 -2.80
C ARG A 34 -2.34 -15.94 -1.39
N ARG A 35 -1.20 -16.61 -1.26
CA ARG A 35 -0.64 -16.99 0.04
C ARG A 35 -0.32 -15.76 0.87
N ALA A 36 0.38 -14.79 0.29
CA ALA A 36 0.71 -13.53 0.95
C ALA A 36 -0.55 -12.77 1.43
N PHE A 37 -1.60 -12.73 0.61
CA PHE A 37 -2.89 -12.16 1.01
C PHE A 37 -3.54 -12.90 2.18
N VAL A 38 -3.57 -14.24 2.15
CA VAL A 38 -4.14 -15.05 3.23
C VAL A 38 -3.37 -14.82 4.53
N ASP A 39 -2.04 -14.83 4.47
CA ASP A 39 -1.19 -14.60 5.63
C ASP A 39 -1.45 -13.19 6.22
N LEU A 40 -1.53 -12.15 5.37
CA LEU A 40 -1.88 -10.80 5.80
C LEU A 40 -3.27 -10.73 6.44
N LYS A 41 -4.27 -11.35 5.82
CA LYS A 41 -5.65 -11.38 6.33
C LYS A 41 -5.71 -12.08 7.69
N THR A 42 -4.99 -13.17 7.88
CA THR A 42 -4.89 -13.86 9.17
C THR A 42 -4.28 -12.97 10.26
N MET A 43 -3.24 -12.19 9.94
CA MET A 43 -2.67 -11.25 10.90
C MET A 43 -3.62 -10.12 11.27
N PHE A 44 -4.35 -9.55 10.31
CA PHE A 44 -5.39 -8.59 10.60
C PHE A 44 -6.48 -9.18 11.51
N MET A 45 -6.92 -10.42 11.25
CA MET A 45 -7.92 -11.11 12.09
C MET A 45 -7.43 -11.27 13.54
N ARG A 46 -6.18 -11.68 13.74
CA ARG A 46 -5.57 -11.76 15.08
C ARG A 46 -5.48 -10.39 15.74
N ALA A 47 -5.17 -9.35 14.97
CA ALA A 47 -5.03 -7.99 15.50
C ALA A 47 -6.35 -7.40 16.04
N VAL A 48 -7.48 -7.84 15.51
CA VAL A 48 -8.80 -7.34 15.89
C VAL A 48 -9.57 -8.27 16.84
N GLU A 49 -9.11 -9.50 17.03
CA GLU A 49 -9.73 -10.50 17.91
C GLU A 49 -9.88 -10.02 19.38
N PRO A 50 -8.89 -9.36 20.00
CA PRO A 50 -9.01 -8.88 21.38
C PRO A 50 -10.00 -7.70 21.54
N LEU A 51 -10.41 -7.07 20.44
CA LEU A 51 -11.24 -5.86 20.46
C LEU A 51 -12.72 -6.25 20.59
N GLN A 52 -13.24 -6.24 21.83
CA GLN A 52 -14.63 -6.63 22.12
C GLN A 52 -15.64 -5.48 22.04
N ASP A 53 -15.17 -4.24 21.91
CA ASP A 53 -16.02 -3.07 21.81
C ASP A 53 -16.75 -3.02 20.45
N ARG A 54 -17.75 -2.13 20.34
CA ARG A 54 -18.55 -2.00 19.11
C ARG A 54 -17.68 -1.70 17.88
N LYS A 55 -16.60 -0.93 18.05
CA LYS A 55 -15.66 -0.61 16.98
C LYS A 55 -14.82 -1.84 16.60
N GLY A 56 -14.35 -2.62 17.58
CA GLY A 56 -13.68 -3.90 17.37
C GLY A 56 -14.53 -4.89 16.59
N GLN A 57 -15.80 -5.06 16.96
CA GLN A 57 -16.73 -5.94 16.25
C GLN A 57 -16.93 -5.53 14.79
N TRP A 58 -17.09 -4.22 14.53
CA TRP A 58 -17.17 -3.69 13.17
C TRP A 58 -15.87 -3.93 12.38
N LEU A 59 -14.69 -3.76 13.01
CA LEU A 59 -13.41 -4.05 12.38
C LEU A 59 -13.25 -5.54 12.05
N GLN A 60 -13.66 -6.44 12.95
CA GLN A 60 -13.67 -7.89 12.69
C GLN A 60 -14.50 -8.25 11.47
N GLU A 61 -15.70 -7.65 11.33
CA GLU A 61 -16.55 -7.86 10.16
C GLU A 61 -15.90 -7.33 8.87
N LYS A 62 -15.32 -6.13 8.90
CA LYS A 62 -14.64 -5.55 7.73
C LYS A 62 -13.42 -6.36 7.30
N VAL A 63 -12.61 -6.84 8.23
CA VAL A 63 -11.48 -7.74 7.91
C VAL A 63 -11.98 -9.05 7.31
N ARG A 64 -13.07 -9.64 7.83
CA ARG A 64 -13.67 -10.86 7.26
C ARG A 64 -14.14 -10.65 5.82
N LEU A 65 -14.77 -9.51 5.54
CA LEU A 65 -15.30 -9.18 4.21
C LEU A 65 -14.22 -8.77 3.18
N ALA A 66 -13.02 -8.39 3.61
CA ALA A 66 -11.94 -8.01 2.71
C ALA A 66 -11.59 -9.15 1.73
N THR A 67 -11.61 -8.87 0.43
CA THR A 67 -11.30 -9.85 -0.64
C THR A 67 -10.03 -9.52 -1.41
N ASP A 68 -9.64 -8.25 -1.36
CA ASP A 68 -8.43 -7.72 -1.98
C ASP A 68 -7.45 -7.21 -0.89
N PRO A 69 -6.12 -7.35 -1.08
CA PRO A 69 -5.14 -6.71 -0.21
C PRO A 69 -5.42 -5.21 0.06
N MET A 70 -5.88 -4.45 -0.93
CA MET A 70 -6.16 -3.02 -0.80
C MET A 70 -7.24 -2.73 0.26
N ASP A 71 -8.24 -3.60 0.39
CA ASP A 71 -9.26 -3.48 1.44
C ASP A 71 -8.60 -3.50 2.83
N LEU A 72 -7.67 -4.43 3.04
CA LEU A 72 -6.92 -4.55 4.29
C LEU A 72 -6.00 -3.34 4.52
N TRP A 73 -5.37 -2.84 3.47
CA TRP A 73 -4.55 -1.63 3.55
C TRP A 73 -5.34 -0.42 4.04
N LEU A 74 -6.58 -0.23 3.58
CA LEU A 74 -7.44 0.86 4.03
C LEU A 74 -7.84 0.73 5.51
N LEU A 75 -7.92 -0.50 6.04
CA LEU A 75 -8.24 -0.77 7.44
C LEU A 75 -7.05 -0.57 8.39
N ARG A 76 -5.82 -0.37 7.88
CA ARG A 76 -4.61 -0.27 8.71
C ARG A 76 -4.71 0.80 9.80
N GLY A 77 -5.13 2.02 9.44
CA GLY A 77 -5.23 3.14 10.39
C GLY A 77 -6.21 2.84 11.52
N PRO A 78 -7.47 2.51 11.19
CA PRO A 78 -8.47 2.13 12.19
C PRO A 78 -8.06 0.97 13.11
N VAL A 79 -7.43 -0.08 12.57
CA VAL A 79 -6.95 -1.24 13.35
C VAL A 79 -5.83 -0.83 14.30
N LEU A 80 -4.83 -0.09 13.80
CA LEU A 80 -3.72 0.40 14.62
C LEU A 80 -4.19 1.34 15.73
N SER A 81 -5.13 2.23 15.44
CA SER A 81 -5.70 3.13 16.44
C SER A 81 -6.56 2.40 17.48
N ALA A 82 -7.22 1.30 17.12
CA ALA A 82 -7.99 0.50 18.06
C ALA A 82 -7.09 -0.32 19.01
N GLN A 83 -5.86 -0.65 18.60
CA GLN A 83 -4.84 -1.27 19.44
C GLN A 83 -4.11 -0.29 20.38
N SER A 84 -4.76 0.80 20.81
CA SER A 84 -4.13 1.89 21.58
C SER A 84 -3.73 1.52 23.03
N GLY A 85 -3.77 0.23 23.40
CA GLY A 85 -3.23 -0.27 24.66
C GLY A 85 -1.69 -0.26 24.69
N SER A 86 -1.12 0.01 25.86
CA SER A 86 0.33 -0.01 26.10
C SER A 86 0.85 -1.39 26.58
N SER A 87 0.09 -2.47 26.36
CA SER A 87 0.55 -3.81 26.71
C SER A 87 1.69 -4.25 25.77
N ALA A 88 2.65 -4.99 26.29
CA ALA A 88 3.75 -5.53 25.48
C ALA A 88 3.23 -6.39 24.31
N GLU A 89 2.12 -7.11 24.52
CA GLU A 89 1.44 -7.90 23.50
C GLU A 89 0.86 -7.03 22.37
N ALA A 90 0.17 -5.93 22.70
CA ALA A 90 -0.35 -5.01 21.69
C ALA A 90 0.79 -4.34 20.90
N LEU A 91 1.90 -4.03 21.55
CA LEU A 91 3.10 -3.50 20.88
C LEU A 91 3.71 -4.53 19.91
N ALA A 92 3.83 -5.78 20.33
CA ALA A 92 4.37 -6.87 19.51
C ALA A 92 3.48 -7.15 18.28
N LEU A 93 2.16 -7.22 18.49
CA LEU A 93 1.17 -7.44 17.44
C LEU A 93 1.19 -6.30 16.41
N ARG A 94 1.38 -5.06 16.87
CA ARG A 94 1.51 -3.90 16.01
C ARG A 94 2.78 -3.94 15.16
N ALA A 95 3.91 -4.32 15.75
CA ALA A 95 5.17 -4.49 15.02
C ALA A 95 5.12 -5.63 13.99
N GLU A 96 4.45 -6.73 14.31
CA GLU A 96 4.18 -7.82 13.38
C GLU A 96 3.30 -7.37 12.21
N LEU A 97 2.22 -6.63 12.49
CA LEU A 97 1.33 -6.09 11.47
C LEU A 97 2.06 -5.16 10.49
N TYR A 98 2.95 -4.28 10.98
CA TYR A 98 3.75 -3.43 10.10
C TYR A 98 4.66 -4.25 9.17
N ARG A 99 5.40 -5.23 9.72
CA ARG A 99 6.28 -6.09 8.90
C ARG A 99 5.51 -6.85 7.81
N ALA A 100 4.32 -7.33 8.12
CA ALA A 100 3.48 -8.04 7.17
C ALA A 100 2.97 -7.14 6.06
N ILE A 101 2.55 -5.93 6.40
CA ILE A 101 2.11 -4.93 5.41
C ILE A 101 3.28 -4.55 4.50
N ASP A 102 4.48 -4.32 5.04
CA ASP A 102 5.68 -3.99 4.25
C ASP A 102 6.04 -5.10 3.24
N GLY A 103 5.88 -6.37 3.64
CA GLY A 103 6.16 -7.52 2.77
C GLY A 103 5.16 -7.68 1.60
N VAL A 104 3.89 -7.35 1.81
CA VAL A 104 2.84 -7.46 0.76
C VAL A 104 2.79 -6.21 -0.13
N PHE A 105 3.12 -5.05 0.42
CA PHE A 105 3.11 -3.77 -0.28
C PHE A 105 4.49 -3.10 -0.34
N PRO A 106 5.50 -3.73 -0.95
CA PRO A 106 6.85 -3.16 -1.02
C PRO A 106 6.88 -1.80 -1.73
N GLN A 107 5.91 -1.57 -2.63
CA GLN A 107 5.77 -0.33 -3.40
C GLN A 107 5.08 0.79 -2.60
N ALA A 108 4.26 0.46 -1.58
CA ALA A 108 3.45 1.44 -0.87
C ALA A 108 4.25 2.31 0.12
N PHE A 109 5.44 1.85 0.52
CA PHE A 109 6.37 2.57 1.39
C PHE A 109 7.62 3.09 0.66
N GLY A 110 7.62 3.05 -0.67
CA GLY A 110 8.74 3.55 -1.45
C GLY A 110 9.95 2.62 -1.41
N SER A 111 9.80 1.38 -1.87
CA SER A 111 10.84 0.84 -2.74
C SER A 111 10.75 1.62 -4.04
N SER A 112 11.27 2.86 -4.02
CA SER A 112 11.64 3.55 -5.24
C SER A 112 12.46 2.53 -6.00
N HIS A 113 11.93 2.06 -7.13
CA HIS A 113 12.79 1.64 -8.19
C HIS A 113 13.72 2.86 -8.37
N LEU A 114 14.91 2.78 -7.78
CA LEU A 114 15.97 3.68 -8.12
C LEU A 114 16.17 3.40 -9.60
N VAL A 115 15.55 4.21 -10.44
CA VAL A 115 15.85 4.26 -11.87
C VAL A 115 17.36 4.39 -11.91
N PRO A 116 18.12 3.39 -12.38
CA PRO A 116 19.55 3.51 -12.50
C PRO A 116 19.80 4.51 -13.62
N GLY A 117 19.93 5.80 -13.29
CA GLY A 117 20.16 6.83 -14.30
C GLY A 117 19.67 8.25 -14.03
N LEU A 118 19.17 8.61 -12.84
CA LEU A 118 18.93 10.04 -12.55
C LEU A 118 20.28 10.70 -12.20
N PRO A 119 20.74 11.72 -12.96
CA PRO A 119 21.97 12.43 -12.64
C PRO A 119 21.84 13.16 -11.28
N PRO A 120 22.93 13.24 -10.49
CA PRO A 120 22.88 13.91 -9.20
C PRO A 120 22.54 15.39 -9.37
N ALA A 121 21.53 15.80 -8.59
CA ALA A 121 21.21 17.14 -8.13
C ALA A 121 21.85 18.32 -8.91
N GLY A 122 21.00 19.03 -9.66
CA GLY A 122 21.28 20.42 -9.97
C GLY A 122 21.55 21.24 -8.69
N PRO A 123 22.27 22.36 -8.79
CA PRO A 123 22.75 23.10 -7.63
C PRO A 123 21.60 23.54 -6.71
N PRO A 124 21.85 23.64 -5.39
CA PRO A 124 20.82 23.99 -4.42
C PRO A 124 20.19 25.34 -4.78
N ILE A 125 18.87 25.35 -4.90
CA ILE A 125 18.07 26.56 -5.03
C ILE A 125 18.30 27.39 -3.76
N PRO A 126 18.74 28.66 -3.85
CA PRO A 126 18.93 29.50 -2.66
C PRO A 126 17.57 29.73 -1.98
N SER A 127 17.48 29.36 -0.70
CA SER A 127 16.30 29.52 0.14
C SER A 127 15.80 30.98 0.12
N LEU A 128 14.55 31.15 -0.28
CA LEU A 128 13.81 32.42 -0.31
C LEU A 128 13.35 32.83 1.10
N ASP A 129 14.25 32.81 2.08
CA ASP A 129 13.95 33.19 3.49
C ASP A 129 14.83 34.37 3.99
N ALA A 130 15.67 34.94 3.12
CA ALA A 130 16.57 36.04 3.50
C ALA A 130 16.01 37.46 3.28
N ALA A 131 14.79 37.63 2.74
CA ALA A 131 14.33 38.93 2.23
C ALA A 131 13.18 39.59 3.01
N ARG A 132 12.76 39.06 4.17
CA ARG A 132 11.56 39.58 4.86
C ARG A 132 11.66 39.78 6.37
N ASN A 133 12.85 40.07 6.91
CA ASN A 133 12.89 40.48 8.32
C ASN A 133 14.06 41.40 8.69
N THR A 134 14.08 42.62 8.15
CA THR A 134 14.73 43.76 8.85
C THR A 134 14.16 45.08 8.34
N ARG A 135 13.08 45.59 8.97
CA ARG A 135 12.77 47.03 9.15
C ARG A 135 11.37 47.22 9.78
N GLN A 136 11.27 46.86 11.06
CA GLN A 136 10.40 47.45 12.09
C GLN A 136 11.21 47.21 13.37
N MET A 137 11.64 48.15 14.20
CA MET A 137 11.06 49.37 14.80
C MET A 137 12.24 50.03 15.62
N PRO A 138 12.09 50.99 16.57
CA PRO A 138 11.21 52.17 16.69
C PRO A 138 11.97 53.47 17.15
N LEU A 139 11.23 54.58 17.23
CA LEU A 139 11.34 55.72 18.18
C LEU A 139 12.70 56.43 18.41
N ARG A 140 12.82 57.66 17.91
CA ARG A 140 12.75 58.87 18.75
C ARG A 140 12.55 60.13 17.93
#